data_AF-A0A7W1ZGY9-F1
#
_entry.id   AF-A0A7W1ZGY9-F1
#
_cell.length_a   1.000
_cell.length_b   1.000
_cell.length_c   1.000
_cell.angle_alpha   90.00
_cell.angle_beta   90.00
_cell.angle_gamma   90.00
#
_symmetry.space_group_name_H-M   'P 1'
#
loop_
_entity.id
_entity.type
_entity.pdbx_description
1 polymer ?
#
loop_
_entity_poly.entity_id
_entity_poly.type
_entity_poly.pdbx_seq_one_letter_code
_entity_poly.pdbx_strand_id
1 'polypeptide(L)' 'MAKDVINVDGEDTVVREDTAKSYRGVIWALLSVAAFVIIGAIMFFFFFGGSIGNGDLQSPKQIEEKRQ' A
#
# COMPACT_ATOMS: atom_id res chain seq x y z
N MET A 1 -22.00 -30.11 -11.69
CA MET A 1 -21.04 -29.00 -11.63
C MET A 1 -21.64 -27.90 -10.78
N ALA A 2 -21.02 -27.58 -9.64
CA ALA A 2 -21.47 -26.49 -8.78
C ALA A 2 -21.19 -25.14 -9.47
N LYS A 3 -22.16 -24.25 -9.38
CA LYS A 3 -22.09 -22.88 -9.90
C LYS A 3 -22.16 -21.94 -8.70
N ASP A 4 -21.39 -20.86 -8.76
CA ASP A 4 -21.38 -19.82 -7.73
C ASP A 4 -21.62 -18.46 -8.41
N VAL A 5 -22.09 -17.49 -7.64
CA VAL A 5 -22.42 -16.15 -8.13
C VAL A 5 -21.30 -15.20 -7.73
N ILE A 6 -20.77 -14.47 -8.70
CA ILE A 6 -19.82 -13.38 -8.46
C ILE A 6 -20.43 -12.07 -8.97
N ASN A 7 -20.17 -10.98 -8.27
CA ASN A 7 -20.50 -9.64 -8.74
C ASN A 7 -19.31 -9.08 -9.52
N VAL A 8 -19.55 -8.71 -10.78
CA VAL A 8 -18.57 -8.10 -11.68
C VAL A 8 -19.20 -6.82 -12.20
N ASP A 9 -18.56 -5.67 -11.95
CA ASP A 9 -19.02 -4.36 -12.41
C ASP A 9 -20.48 -4.03 -12.04
N GLY A 10 -20.97 -4.53 -10.90
CA GLY A 10 -22.33 -4.32 -10.42
C GLY A 10 -23.36 -5.35 -10.93
N GLU A 11 -22.96 -6.27 -11.81
CA GLU A 11 -23.82 -7.34 -12.33
C GLU A 11 -23.47 -8.70 -11.69
N ASP A 12 -24.51 -9.42 -11.27
CA ASP A 12 -24.38 -10.76 -10.72
C ASP A 12 -24.27 -11.79 -11.86
N THR A 13 -23.08 -12.37 -12.00
CA THR A 13 -22.78 -13.37 -13.03
C THR A 13 -22.63 -14.75 -12.43
N VAL A 14 -23.34 -15.73 -13.00
CA VAL A 14 -23.25 -17.13 -12.60
C VAL A 14 -22.06 -17.78 -13.29
N VAL A 15 -21.05 -18.14 -12.52
CA VAL A 15 -19.83 -18.77 -13.02
C VAL A 15 -19.62 -20.15 -12.41
N ARG A 16 -18.63 -20.89 -12.92
CA ARG A 16 -18.18 -22.13 -12.30
C ARG A 16 -17.52 -21.83 -10.95
N GLU A 17 -17.65 -22.74 -10.00
CA GLU A 17 -17.03 -22.62 -8.67
C GLU A 17 -15.51 -22.36 -8.75
N ASP A 18 -14.79 -23.05 -9.64
CA ASP A 18 -13.35 -22.84 -9.86
C ASP A 18 -13.04 -21.37 -10.20
N THR A 19 -13.84 -20.78 -11.09
CA THR A 19 -13.70 -19.40 -11.53
C THR A 19 -14.03 -18.42 -10.39
N ALA A 20 -15.07 -18.70 -9.60
CA ALA A 20 -15.44 -17.87 -8.46
C ALA A 20 -14.33 -17.86 -7.39
N LYS A 21 -13.72 -19.01 -7.11
CA LYS A 21 -12.60 -19.13 -6.16
C LYS A 21 -11.37 -18.36 -6.66
N SER A 22 -11.02 -18.50 -7.93
CA SER A 22 -9.93 -17.73 -8.54
C SER A 22 -10.20 -16.22 -8.49
N TYR A 23 -11.43 -15.79 -8.80
CA TYR A 23 -11.82 -14.37 -8.75
C TYR A 23 -11.63 -13.77 -7.35
N ARG A 24 -12.13 -14.46 -6.31
CA ARG A 24 -11.90 -14.04 -4.91
C ARG A 24 -10.41 -13.99 -4.58
N GLY A 25 -9.62 -14.98 -5.01
CA GLY A 25 -8.18 -15.02 -4.78
C GLY A 25 -7.43 -13.82 -5.39
N VAL A 26 -7.78 -13.43 -6.62
CA VAL A 26 -7.19 -12.27 -7.29
C VAL A 26 -7.51 -10.97 -6.54
N ILE A 27 -8.75 -10.81 -6.06
CA ILE A 27 -9.15 -9.64 -5.27
C ILE A 27 -8.30 -9.54 -4.00
N TRP A 28 -8.14 -10.64 -3.25
CA TRP A 28 -7.32 -10.65 -2.05
C TRP A 28 -5.84 -10.35 -2.32
N ALA A 29 -5.30 -10.83 -3.45
CA ALA A 29 -3.94 -10.51 -3.87
C ALA A 29 -3.77 -9.02 -4.18
N LEU A 30 -4.71 -8.42 -4.92
CA LEU A 30 -4.72 -6.99 -5.23
C LEU A 30 -4.84 -6.15 -3.95
N LEU A 31 -5.73 -6.52 -3.02
CA LEU A 31 -5.85 -5.86 -1.73
C LEU A 31 -4.56 -5.92 -0.91
N SER A 32 -3.87 -7.05 -0.94
CA SER A 32 -2.58 -7.24 -0.24
C SER A 32 -1.49 -6.34 -0.81
N VAL A 33 -1.40 -6.26 -2.15
CA VAL A 33 -0.45 -5.36 -2.83
C VAL A 33 -0.77 -3.89 -2.54
N ALA A 34 -2.05 -3.51 -2.64
CA ALA A 34 -2.48 -2.15 -2.32
C ALA A 34 -2.15 -1.76 -0.87
N ALA A 35 -2.43 -2.65 0.09
CA ALA A 35 -2.10 -2.44 1.49
C ALA A 35 -0.59 -2.28 1.70
N PHE A 36 0.24 -3.11 1.06
CA PHE A 36 1.70 -2.98 1.14
C PHE A 36 2.19 -1.62 0.63
N VAL A 37 1.67 -1.15 -0.52
CA VAL A 37 2.01 0.16 -1.09
C VAL A 37 1.60 1.29 -0.16
N ILE A 38 0.39 1.23 0.41
CA ILE A 38 -0.11 2.25 1.35
C ILE A 38 0.77 2.29 2.60
N ILE A 39 1.08 1.14 3.21
CA ILE A 39 1.94 1.06 4.40
C ILE A 39 3.34 1.59 4.07
N GLY A 40 3.92 1.20 2.94
CA GLY A 40 5.22 1.69 2.48
C GLY A 40 5.23 3.21 2.29
N ALA A 41 4.18 3.78 1.69
CA ALA A 41 4.03 5.22 1.54
C ALA A 41 3.89 5.93 2.89
N ILE A 42 3.06 5.40 3.80
CA ILE A 42 2.92 5.92 5.17
C ILE A 42 4.29 5.93 5.85
N MET A 43 5.01 4.81 5.86
CA MET A 43 6.35 4.75 6.45
C MET A 43 7.28 5.78 5.81
N PHE A 44 7.32 5.85 4.48
CA PHE A 44 8.13 6.85 3.78
C PHE A 44 7.81 8.28 4.23
N PHE A 45 6.55 8.68 4.25
CA PHE A 45 6.16 10.03 4.66
C PHE A 45 6.32 10.30 6.16
N PHE A 46 6.11 9.31 7.03
CA PHE A 46 6.36 9.48 8.47
C PHE A 46 7.86 9.64 8.77
N PHE A 47 8.72 8.83 8.15
CA PHE A 47 10.16 8.87 8.38
C PHE A 47 10.85 10.05 7.66
N PHE A 48 10.50 10.33 6.40
CA PHE A 48 11.11 11.41 5.61
C PHE A 48 10.36 12.75 5.72
N GLY A 49 9.04 12.76 5.90
CA GLY A 49 8.28 14.00 6.10
C GLY A 49 8.63 14.67 7.43
N GLY A 50 8.89 13.88 8.48
CA GLY A 50 9.37 14.38 9.77
C GLY A 50 10.78 14.98 9.72
N SER A 51 11.66 14.50 8.83
CA SER A 51 13.02 15.05 8.66
C SER A 51 13.04 16.32 7.81
N ILE A 52 12.14 16.43 6.83
CA ILE A 52 12.00 17.65 6.00
C ILE A 52 11.29 18.77 6.78
N GLY A 53 10.31 18.44 7.63
CA GLY A 53 9.54 19.43 8.41
C GLY A 53 10.28 20.01 9.62
N ASN A 54 11.24 19.28 10.20
CA ASN A 54 11.95 19.73 11.41
C ASN A 54 13.25 20.49 11.15
N GLY A 55 13.67 20.71 9.90
CA GLY A 55 14.83 21.56 9.58
C GLY A 55 16.16 21.11 10.19
N ASP A 56 16.25 19.91 10.78
CA ASP A 56 17.49 19.36 11.36
C ASP A 56 18.22 18.46 10.35
N LEU A 57 18.23 18.90 9.09
CA LEU A 57 19.35 18.59 8.22
C LEU A 57 20.51 19.41 8.78
N GLN A 58 21.22 18.87 9.79
CA GLN A 58 22.45 19.47 10.29
C GLN A 58 23.40 19.62 9.12
N SER A 59 23.38 20.80 8.52
CA SER A 59 24.33 21.18 7.49
C SER A 59 25.70 21.08 8.15
N PRO A 60 26.71 20.50 7.48
CA PRO A 60 28.04 20.36 8.05
C PRO A 60 28.63 21.66 8.60
N LYS A 61 28.13 22.83 8.15
CA LYS A 61 28.44 24.15 8.72
C LYS A 61 28.07 24.34 10.19
N GLN A 62 26.96 23.76 10.67
CA GLN A 62 26.49 23.92 12.05
C GLN A 62 27.34 23.13 13.06
N ILE A 63 28.01 22.07 12.60
CA ILE A 63 28.88 21.24 13.44
C ILE A 63 30.24 21.94 13.66
N GLU A 64 30.71 22.72 12.69
CA GLU A 64 31.97 23.48 12.79
C GLU A 64 31.84 24.69 13.72
N GLU A 65 30.71 25.41 13.68
CA GLU A 65 30.48 26.61 14.52
C GLU A 65 30.30 26.25 16.00
N LYS A 66 29.76 25.07 16.32
CA LYS A 66 29.61 24.60 17.70
C LYS A 66 30.91 24.05 18.32
N ARG A 67 31.97 23.92 17.52
CA ARG A 67 33.27 23.38 17.92
C ARG A 67 34.35 24.46 18.09
N GLN A 68 34.06 25.70 17.68
CA GLN A 68 34.85 26.89 18.02
C GLN A 68 34.33 27.50 19.32
#